data_AF-A0A1G1E3C0-F1
#
_entry.id   AF-A0A1G1E3C0-F1
#
_cell.length_a   1.000
_cell.length_b   1.000
_cell.length_c   1.000
_cell.angle_alpha   90.00
_cell.angle_beta   90.00
_cell.angle_gamma   90.00
#
_symmetry.space_group_name_H-M   'P 1'
#
loop_
_entity.id
_entity.type
_entity.pdbx_description
1 polymer ?
#
loop_
_entity_poly.entity_id
_entity_poly.type
_entity_poly.pdbx_seq_one_letter_code
_entity_poly.pdbx_strand_id
1 'polypeptide(L)'
;MSDRSNDYEVNYKSALSFLKQGLKEQAFDCLNMAYSQVSSEHKTVDNVFYLNILSNLSALSLEKTDKSRTKTLIEEGLSVKKDHADFLFLKSLLLMDENRYDEMLEAIIHYLLSLEADDISLYNYMYTHEGVLIEIYDNLLPVAYKYAFQHSQIGDVVSRMCEATGNRWLVRAHEIMVKIDSERTEKGHS
;
A
#
# COMPACT_ATOMS: atom_id res chain seq x y z
N MET A 1 -0.09 5.23 37.67
CA MET A 1 1.33 4.84 37.66
C MET A 1 1.89 5.28 36.31
N SER A 2 3.14 5.76 36.31
CA SER A 2 3.69 6.73 35.36
C SER A 2 3.47 6.44 33.88
N ASP A 3 3.12 7.51 33.18
CA ASP A 3 3.20 7.76 31.74
C ASP A 3 4.60 7.36 31.21
N ARG A 4 4.77 6.09 30.83
CA ARG A 4 5.92 5.66 30.04
C ARG A 4 5.50 5.83 28.60
N SER A 5 5.91 6.95 27.98
CA SER A 5 6.09 6.96 26.53
C SER A 5 6.79 5.66 26.18
N ASN A 6 6.16 4.78 25.40
CA ASN A 6 6.79 3.53 25.05
C ASN A 6 8.11 3.84 24.31
N ASP A 7 9.20 3.17 24.65
CA ASP A 7 10.53 3.49 24.11
C ASP A 7 10.56 3.45 22.57
N TYR A 8 9.68 2.64 21.95
CA TYR A 8 9.53 2.58 20.50
C TYR A 8 8.97 3.86 19.87
N GLU A 9 8.13 4.62 20.59
CA GLU A 9 7.58 5.89 20.07
C GLU A 9 8.67 6.96 19.95
N VAL A 10 9.62 6.97 20.88
CA VAL A 10 10.77 7.90 20.87
C VAL A 10 11.68 7.59 19.68
N ASN A 11 11.98 6.31 19.47
CA ASN A 11 12.78 5.86 18.33
C ASN A 11 12.06 6.14 16.99
N TYR A 12 10.74 5.92 16.93
CA TYR A 12 9.94 6.26 15.75
C TYR A 12 9.96 7.77 15.45
N LYS A 13 9.75 8.63 16.45
CA LYS A 13 9.82 10.10 16.28
C LYS A 13 11.21 10.54 15.81
N SER A 14 12.27 9.93 16.33
CA SER A 14 13.65 10.15 15.87
C SER A 14 13.83 9.75 14.42
N ALA A 15 13.30 8.59 14.02
CA ALA A 15 13.33 8.13 12.63
C ALA A 15 12.63 9.12 11.68
N LEU A 16 11.46 9.63 12.05
CA LEU A 16 10.77 10.65 11.25
C LEU A 16 11.59 11.93 11.08
N SER A 17 12.33 12.34 12.12
CA SER A 17 13.25 13.47 12.04
C SER A 17 14.40 13.21 11.06
N PHE A 18 14.95 12.00 11.05
CA PHE A 18 15.99 11.60 10.09
C PHE A 18 15.46 11.51 8.66
N LEU A 19 14.25 10.97 8.44
CA LEU A 19 13.61 10.93 7.12
C LEU A 19 13.42 12.34 6.55
N LYS A 20 12.96 13.30 7.36
CA LYS A 20 12.82 14.71 6.96
C LYS A 20 14.15 15.36 6.54
N GLN A 21 15.27 14.86 7.06
CA GLN A 21 16.62 15.32 6.72
C GLN A 21 17.26 14.51 5.57
N GLY A 22 16.55 13.54 5.00
CA GLY A 22 17.08 12.64 3.97
C GLY A 22 18.06 11.59 4.50
N LEU A 23 18.18 11.44 5.82
CA LEU A 23 19.10 10.52 6.49
C LEU A 23 18.48 9.12 6.61
N LYS A 24 18.29 8.45 5.47
CA LYS A 24 17.54 7.19 5.37
C LYS A 24 18.14 6.03 6.15
N GLU A 25 19.47 5.92 6.23
CA GLU A 25 20.14 4.87 7.00
C GLU A 25 19.89 5.02 8.52
N GLN A 26 20.07 6.23 9.05
CA GLN A 26 19.80 6.52 10.46
C GLN A 26 18.32 6.33 10.81
N ALA A 27 17.42 6.71 9.89
CA ALA A 27 16.00 6.44 10.03
C ALA A 27 15.72 4.93 10.09
N PHE A 28 16.33 4.15 9.19
CA PHE A 28 16.18 2.70 9.14
C PHE A 28 16.64 2.05 10.45
N ASP A 29 17.79 2.46 11.00
CA ASP A 29 18.30 1.97 12.28
C ASP A 29 17.34 2.29 13.44
N CYS A 30 16.85 3.53 13.52
CA CYS A 30 15.89 3.94 14.55
C CYS A 30 14.57 3.16 14.44
N LEU A 31 14.07 2.92 13.21
CA LEU A 31 12.86 2.14 12.99
C LEU A 31 13.05 0.67 13.37
N ASN A 32 14.21 0.08 13.10
CA ASN A 32 14.54 -1.28 13.54
C ASN A 32 14.53 -1.40 15.06
N MET A 33 15.14 -0.42 15.74
CA MET A 33 15.12 -0.35 17.21
C MET A 33 13.67 -0.22 17.72
N ALA A 34 12.89 0.69 17.15
CA ALA A 34 11.49 0.87 17.50
C ALA A 34 10.69 -0.43 17.33
N TYR A 35 10.81 -1.08 16.17
CA TYR A 35 10.12 -2.34 15.89
C TYR A 35 10.49 -3.44 16.88
N SER A 36 11.77 -3.58 17.24
CA SER A 36 12.24 -4.58 18.21
C SER A 36 11.70 -4.37 19.64
N GLN A 37 11.29 -3.15 19.96
CA GLN A 37 10.75 -2.76 21.26
C GLN A 37 9.21 -2.91 21.34
N VAL A 38 8.53 -3.16 20.21
CA VAL A 38 7.07 -3.41 20.22
C VAL A 38 6.82 -4.83 20.72
N SER A 39 6.30 -4.95 21.94
CA SER A 39 5.85 -6.23 22.51
C SER A 39 4.64 -6.79 21.76
N SER A 40 4.40 -8.10 21.87
CA SER A 40 3.28 -8.77 21.19
C SER A 40 1.91 -8.19 21.55
N GLU A 41 1.73 -7.68 22.77
CA GLU A 41 0.48 -7.05 23.22
C GLU A 41 0.22 -5.69 22.57
N HIS A 42 1.25 -5.07 22.01
CA HIS A 42 1.18 -3.78 21.32
C HIS A 42 1.12 -3.92 19.79
N LYS A 43 1.16 -5.15 19.26
CA LYS A 43 0.98 -5.43 17.83
C LYS A 43 -0.50 -5.50 17.46
N THR A 44 -1.19 -4.37 17.57
CA THR A 44 -2.65 -4.27 17.42
C THR A 44 -3.06 -3.19 16.40
N VAL A 45 -4.31 -3.24 15.95
CA VAL A 45 -4.87 -2.26 15.00
C VAL A 45 -4.94 -0.84 15.56
N ASP A 46 -5.10 -0.71 16.88
CA ASP A 46 -5.19 0.58 17.58
C ASP A 46 -3.82 1.22 17.80
N ASN A 47 -2.72 0.46 17.63
CA ASN A 47 -1.38 0.99 17.76
C ASN A 47 -0.87 1.58 16.45
N VAL A 48 -1.25 2.83 16.20
CA VAL A 48 -0.83 3.60 15.01
C VAL A 48 0.69 3.65 14.86
N PHE A 49 1.44 3.79 15.97
CA PHE A 49 2.91 3.83 15.91
C PHE A 49 3.48 2.54 15.35
N TYR A 50 2.97 1.40 15.80
CA TYR A 50 3.43 0.10 15.31
C TYR A 50 3.17 -0.08 13.81
N LEU A 51 1.95 0.23 13.33
CA LEU A 51 1.64 0.14 11.89
C LEU A 51 2.49 1.12 11.08
N ASN A 52 2.73 2.32 11.58
CA ASN A 52 3.59 3.30 10.91
C ASN A 52 5.08 2.92 10.92
N ILE A 53 5.56 2.26 11.98
CA ILE A 53 6.92 1.69 12.00
C ILE A 53 7.04 0.64 10.90
N LEU A 54 6.07 -0.28 10.81
CA LEU A 54 6.03 -1.32 9.79
C LEU A 54 5.97 -0.75 8.37
N SER A 55 5.12 0.25 8.10
CA SER A 55 4.98 0.83 6.76
C SER A 55 6.26 1.55 6.32
N ASN A 56 6.89 2.31 7.21
CA ASN A 56 8.16 2.98 6.93
C ASN A 56 9.31 1.98 6.73
N LEU A 57 9.39 0.92 7.55
CA LEU A 57 10.37 -0.15 7.34
C LEU A 57 10.15 -0.89 6.03
N SER A 58 8.89 -1.13 5.65
CA SER A 58 8.53 -1.79 4.40
C SER A 58 9.01 -0.96 3.21
N ALA A 59 8.73 0.35 3.21
CA ALA A 59 9.19 1.27 2.18
C ALA A 59 10.72 1.31 2.05
N LEU A 60 11.45 1.48 3.16
CA LEU A 60 12.91 1.50 3.14
C LEU A 60 13.53 0.15 2.75
N SER A 61 12.91 -0.96 3.14
CA SER A 61 13.36 -2.31 2.74
C SER A 61 13.15 -2.53 1.24
N LEU A 62 12.05 -2.02 0.68
CA LEU A 62 11.76 -2.08 -0.76
C LEU A 62 12.79 -1.26 -1.54
N GLU A 63 13.10 -0.04 -1.10
CA GLU A 63 14.17 0.79 -1.70
C GLU A 63 15.55 0.11 -1.67
N LYS A 64 15.85 -0.62 -0.59
CA LYS A 64 17.07 -1.43 -0.45
C LYS A 64 17.01 -2.75 -1.22
N THR A 65 15.93 -3.03 -1.95
CA THR A 65 15.69 -4.27 -2.70
C THR A 65 15.62 -5.54 -1.84
N ASP A 66 15.39 -5.41 -0.54
CA ASP A 66 15.19 -6.54 0.38
C ASP A 66 13.72 -7.03 0.28
N LYS A 67 13.43 -7.77 -0.78
CA LYS A 67 12.08 -8.27 -1.09
C LYS A 67 11.52 -9.17 0.02
N SER A 68 12.36 -10.04 0.60
CA SER A 68 11.93 -10.98 1.65
C SER A 68 11.46 -10.24 2.90
N ARG A 69 12.24 -9.25 3.34
CA ARG A 69 11.89 -8.43 4.49
C ARG A 69 10.67 -7.56 4.21
N THR A 70 10.64 -6.92 3.04
CA THR A 70 9.51 -6.10 2.60
C THR A 70 8.21 -6.89 2.65
N LYS A 71 8.20 -8.09 2.05
CA LYS A 71 7.04 -9.00 2.07
C LYS A 71 6.60 -9.31 3.50
N THR A 72 7.53 -9.69 4.37
CA THR A 72 7.23 -10.05 5.76
C THR A 72 6.56 -8.90 6.52
N LEU A 73 7.09 -7.69 6.38
CA LEU A 73 6.56 -6.49 7.06
C LEU A 73 5.18 -6.09 6.54
N ILE A 74 4.97 -6.16 5.22
CA ILE A 74 3.67 -5.90 4.58
C ILE A 74 2.63 -6.93 5.03
N GLU A 75 2.97 -8.22 5.02
CA GLU A 75 2.07 -9.30 5.45
C GLU A 75 1.72 -9.19 6.93
N GLU A 76 2.68 -8.84 7.79
CA GLU A 76 2.43 -8.56 9.20
C GLU A 76 1.46 -7.39 9.37
N GLY A 77 1.71 -6.25 8.68
CA GLY A 77 0.83 -5.09 8.73
C GLY A 77 -0.60 -5.38 8.25
N LEU A 78 -0.74 -6.06 7.11
CA LEU A 78 -2.05 -6.43 6.56
C LEU A 78 -2.79 -7.49 7.39
N SER A 79 -2.07 -8.32 8.16
CA SER A 79 -2.69 -9.26 9.10
C SER A 79 -3.37 -8.53 10.27
N VAL A 80 -2.86 -7.35 10.62
CA VAL A 80 -3.36 -6.51 11.71
C VAL A 80 -4.44 -5.54 11.21
N LYS A 81 -4.21 -4.89 10.06
CA LYS A 81 -5.18 -4.01 9.39
C LYS A 81 -5.21 -4.29 7.88
N LYS A 82 -6.23 -5.04 7.45
CA LYS A 82 -6.37 -5.55 6.08
C LYS A 82 -6.54 -4.46 5.01
N ASP A 83 -7.14 -3.35 5.38
CA ASP A 83 -7.47 -2.20 4.53
C ASP A 83 -6.51 -1.04 4.74
N HIS A 84 -5.29 -1.28 5.25
CA HIS A 84 -4.32 -0.22 5.45
C HIS A 84 -3.69 0.23 4.12
N ALA A 85 -3.99 1.47 3.71
CA ALA A 85 -3.64 1.99 2.39
C ALA A 85 -2.14 1.86 2.07
N ASP A 86 -1.25 2.25 2.98
CA ASP A 86 0.20 2.20 2.71
C ASP A 86 0.71 0.78 2.41
N PHE A 87 0.24 -0.24 3.15
CA PHE A 87 0.67 -1.62 2.90
C PHE A 87 0.12 -2.16 1.59
N LEU A 88 -1.12 -1.80 1.22
CA LEU A 88 -1.71 -2.20 -0.06
C LEU A 88 -0.98 -1.56 -1.24
N PHE A 89 -0.60 -0.29 -1.12
CA PHE A 89 0.23 0.39 -2.10
C PHE A 89 1.62 -0.26 -2.22
N LEU A 90 2.34 -0.45 -1.12
CA LEU A 90 3.67 -1.09 -1.11
C LEU A 90 3.61 -2.54 -1.63
N LYS A 91 2.52 -3.25 -1.35
CA LYS A 91 2.28 -4.59 -1.90
C LYS A 91 2.16 -4.56 -3.42
N SER A 92 1.48 -3.56 -3.99
CA SER A 92 1.37 -3.43 -5.44
C SER A 92 2.74 -3.22 -6.11
N LEU A 93 3.62 -2.43 -5.50
CA LEU A 93 4.99 -2.22 -5.99
C LEU A 93 5.83 -3.51 -5.90
N LEU A 94 5.78 -4.22 -4.77
CA LEU A 94 6.48 -5.49 -4.61
C LEU A 94 6.01 -6.53 -5.64
N LEU A 95 4.70 -6.60 -5.92
CA LEU A 95 4.14 -7.54 -6.88
C LEU A 95 4.47 -7.17 -8.33
N MET A 96 4.60 -5.88 -8.64
CA MET A 96 5.13 -5.40 -9.91
C MET A 96 6.55 -5.93 -10.14
N ASP A 97 7.42 -5.79 -9.13
CA ASP A 97 8.80 -6.29 -9.13
C ASP A 97 8.91 -7.82 -9.25
N GLU A 98 7.83 -8.55 -8.93
CA GLU A 98 7.70 -10.01 -9.04
C GLU A 98 6.95 -10.44 -10.32
N ASN A 99 6.46 -9.50 -11.14
CA ASN A 99 5.59 -9.74 -12.30
C ASN A 99 4.31 -10.54 -11.95
N ARG A 100 3.79 -10.37 -10.73
CA ARG A 100 2.58 -11.03 -10.22
C ARG A 100 1.36 -10.15 -10.46
N TYR A 101 0.97 -10.04 -11.73
CA TYR A 101 0.03 -9.01 -12.18
C TYR A 101 -1.42 -9.22 -11.72
N ASP A 102 -1.88 -10.46 -11.55
CA ASP A 102 -3.22 -10.72 -11.00
C ASP A 102 -3.30 -10.24 -9.54
N GLU A 103 -2.35 -10.62 -8.70
CA GLU A 103 -2.32 -10.18 -7.31
C GLU A 103 -2.02 -8.68 -7.18
N MET A 104 -1.22 -8.11 -8.08
CA MET A 104 -0.96 -6.68 -8.14
C MET A 104 -2.26 -5.92 -8.42
N LEU A 105 -3.03 -6.38 -9.40
CA LEU A 105 -4.32 -5.79 -9.75
C LEU A 105 -5.28 -5.84 -8.55
N GLU A 106 -5.39 -6.99 -7.88
CA GLU A 106 -6.18 -7.12 -6.65
C GLU A 106 -5.70 -6.16 -5.54
N ALA A 107 -4.39 -6.02 -5.33
CA ALA A 107 -3.83 -5.11 -4.34
C ALA A 107 -4.17 -3.64 -4.65
N ILE A 108 -4.11 -3.24 -5.93
CA ILE A 108 -4.49 -1.90 -6.38
C ILE A 108 -5.97 -1.64 -6.11
N ILE A 109 -6.86 -2.58 -6.43
CA ILE A 109 -8.30 -2.41 -6.18
C ILE A 109 -8.60 -2.29 -4.68
N HIS A 110 -7.98 -3.12 -3.84
CA HIS A 110 -8.10 -2.98 -2.38
C HIS A 110 -7.53 -1.65 -1.87
N TYR A 111 -6.42 -1.18 -2.43
CA TYR A 111 -5.86 0.14 -2.10
C TYR A 111 -6.88 1.25 -2.42
N LEU A 112 -7.44 1.28 -3.62
CA LEU A 112 -8.43 2.29 -4.00
C LEU A 112 -9.69 2.26 -3.13
N LEU A 113 -10.12 1.06 -2.72
CA LEU A 113 -11.21 0.90 -1.75
C LEU A 113 -10.87 1.46 -0.37
N SER A 114 -9.63 1.26 0.10
CA SER A 114 -9.19 1.77 1.40
C SER A 114 -9.19 3.30 1.50
N LEU A 115 -9.15 4.02 0.37
CA LEU A 115 -9.13 5.48 0.35
C LEU A 115 -10.46 6.14 0.73
N GLU A 116 -11.56 5.36 0.79
CA GLU A 116 -12.84 5.84 1.33
C GLU A 116 -12.93 5.72 2.85
N ALA A 117 -11.97 5.05 3.50
CA ALA A 117 -11.95 4.95 4.95
C ALA A 117 -11.67 6.34 5.58
N ASP A 118 -12.45 6.70 6.59
CA ASP A 118 -12.27 7.94 7.35
C ASP A 118 -11.20 7.78 8.46
N ASP A 119 -10.05 7.20 8.10
CA ASP A 119 -8.93 6.92 9.01
C ASP A 119 -7.59 7.46 8.50
N ILE A 120 -7.60 8.19 7.38
CA ILE A 120 -6.39 8.81 6.80
C ILE A 120 -5.69 9.70 7.83
N SER A 121 -6.45 10.50 8.58
CA SER A 121 -5.90 11.39 9.62
C SER A 121 -5.36 10.63 10.84
N LEU A 122 -5.94 9.47 11.15
CA LEU A 122 -5.53 8.63 12.27
C LEU A 122 -4.18 7.98 11.98
N TYR A 123 -4.03 7.37 10.82
CA TYR A 123 -2.82 6.63 10.47
C TYR A 123 -1.75 7.50 9.80
N ASN A 124 -2.12 8.68 9.27
CA ASN A 124 -1.22 9.57 8.55
C ASN A 124 -0.50 8.85 7.39
N TYR A 125 -1.30 8.20 6.54
CA TYR A 125 -0.82 7.42 5.40
C TYR A 125 0.10 8.25 4.49
N MET A 126 1.23 7.65 4.11
CA MET A 126 2.20 8.28 3.22
C MET A 126 1.77 8.22 1.76
N TYR A 127 0.99 7.21 1.40
CA TYR A 127 0.68 6.89 0.00
C TYR A 127 -0.76 7.21 -0.38
N THR A 128 -1.34 8.31 0.08
CA THR A 128 -2.72 8.73 -0.26
C THR A 128 -2.79 10.09 -0.97
N HIS A 129 -1.64 10.73 -1.22
CA HIS A 129 -1.58 12.01 -1.92
C HIS A 129 -1.75 11.85 -3.45
N GLU A 130 -2.07 12.96 -4.12
CA GLU A 130 -2.36 12.99 -5.57
C GLU A 130 -1.27 12.35 -6.44
N GLY A 131 0.01 12.61 -6.14
CA GLY A 131 1.12 11.97 -6.86
C GLY A 131 1.11 10.44 -6.85
N VAL A 132 0.62 9.81 -5.78
CA VAL A 132 0.47 8.33 -5.73
C VAL A 132 -0.70 7.88 -6.59
N LEU A 133 -1.80 8.62 -6.60
CA LEU A 133 -2.94 8.30 -7.44
C LEU A 133 -2.60 8.39 -8.93
N ILE A 134 -1.79 9.37 -9.32
CA ILE A 134 -1.25 9.47 -10.68
C ILE A 134 -0.44 8.21 -11.01
N GLU A 135 0.48 7.79 -10.13
CA GLU A 135 1.25 6.56 -10.33
C GLU A 135 0.34 5.32 -10.47
N ILE A 136 -0.70 5.23 -9.66
CA ILE A 136 -1.68 4.14 -9.74
C ILE A 136 -2.41 4.15 -11.08
N TYR A 137 -2.99 5.27 -11.48
CA TYR A 137 -3.87 5.34 -12.66
C TYR A 137 -3.11 5.36 -13.97
N ASP A 138 -1.94 5.97 -14.02
CA ASP A 138 -1.19 6.16 -15.27
C ASP A 138 -0.17 5.03 -15.50
N ASN A 139 0.30 4.36 -14.44
CA ASN A 139 1.36 3.35 -14.54
C ASN A 139 0.94 1.97 -14.00
N LEU A 140 0.66 1.85 -12.70
CA LEU A 140 0.50 0.54 -12.06
C LEU A 140 -0.75 -0.20 -12.52
N LEU A 141 -1.91 0.47 -12.52
CA LEU A 141 -3.18 -0.13 -12.91
C LEU A 141 -3.19 -0.55 -14.38
N PRO A 142 -2.77 0.30 -15.35
CA PRO A 142 -2.70 -0.13 -16.75
C PRO A 142 -1.80 -1.34 -16.96
N VAL A 143 -0.63 -1.38 -16.33
CA VAL A 143 0.31 -2.51 -16.44
C VAL A 143 -0.31 -3.77 -15.83
N ALA A 144 -0.80 -3.70 -14.59
CA ALA A 144 -1.40 -4.84 -13.91
C ALA A 144 -2.59 -5.39 -14.71
N TYR A 145 -3.50 -4.53 -15.13
CA TYR A 145 -4.68 -4.94 -15.91
C TYR A 145 -4.30 -5.51 -17.27
N LYS A 146 -3.32 -4.93 -17.96
CA LYS A 146 -2.82 -5.40 -19.27
C LYS A 146 -2.29 -6.83 -19.22
N TYR A 147 -1.60 -7.20 -18.14
CA TYR A 147 -0.89 -8.47 -18.04
C TYR A 147 -1.53 -9.50 -17.10
N ALA A 148 -2.52 -9.11 -16.30
CA ALA A 148 -3.31 -10.02 -15.47
C ALA A 148 -4.04 -11.06 -16.33
N PHE A 149 -3.93 -12.33 -15.95
CA PHE A 149 -4.66 -13.41 -16.61
C PHE A 149 -6.18 -13.29 -16.36
N GLN A 150 -6.54 -12.86 -15.15
CA GLN A 150 -7.93 -12.72 -14.70
C GLN A 150 -8.51 -11.32 -14.90
N HIS A 151 -7.91 -10.51 -15.77
CA HIS A 151 -8.30 -9.11 -15.95
C HIS A 151 -9.80 -8.93 -16.20
N SER A 152 -10.41 -9.77 -17.04
CA SER A 152 -11.85 -9.71 -17.35
C SER A 152 -12.73 -9.97 -16.13
N GLN A 153 -12.44 -11.03 -15.35
CA GLN A 153 -13.23 -11.32 -14.15
C GLN A 153 -13.08 -10.23 -13.09
N ILE A 154 -11.87 -9.68 -12.93
CA ILE A 154 -11.62 -8.57 -12.01
C ILE A 154 -12.34 -7.30 -12.49
N GLY A 155 -12.32 -7.01 -13.80
CA GLY A 155 -13.05 -5.90 -14.42
C GLY A 155 -14.56 -5.98 -14.14
N ASP A 156 -15.17 -7.17 -14.30
CA ASP A 156 -16.59 -7.39 -13.99
C ASP A 156 -16.93 -7.19 -12.51
N VAL A 157 -16.02 -7.56 -11.61
CA VAL A 157 -16.17 -7.28 -10.17
C VAL A 157 -16.12 -5.78 -9.92
N VAL A 158 -15.12 -5.07 -10.46
CA VAL A 158 -14.97 -3.62 -10.28
C VAL A 158 -16.19 -2.88 -10.84
N SER A 159 -16.69 -3.27 -12.02
CA SER A 159 -17.90 -2.69 -12.61
C SER A 159 -19.11 -2.77 -11.66
N ARG A 160 -19.39 -3.97 -11.12
CA ARG A 160 -20.48 -4.17 -10.14
C ARG A 160 -20.27 -3.38 -8.85
N MET A 161 -19.02 -3.23 -8.40
CA MET A 161 -18.72 -2.42 -7.23
C MET A 161 -18.94 -0.93 -7.48
N CYS A 162 -18.60 -0.42 -8.67
CA CYS A 162 -18.89 0.95 -9.08
C CYS A 162 -20.40 1.23 -9.04
N GLU A 163 -21.21 0.34 -9.61
CA GLU A 163 -22.67 0.46 -9.62
C GLU A 163 -23.27 0.45 -8.20
N ALA A 164 -22.75 -0.42 -7.33
CA ALA A 164 -23.28 -0.59 -5.97
C ALA A 164 -22.88 0.54 -5.00
N THR A 165 -21.69 1.10 -5.15
CA THR A 165 -21.09 2.00 -4.14
C THR A 165 -20.95 3.45 -4.59
N GLY A 166 -20.86 3.71 -5.90
CA GLY A 166 -20.48 5.01 -6.42
C GLY A 166 -19.07 5.46 -6.00
N ASN A 167 -18.19 4.54 -5.56
CA ASN A 167 -16.83 4.84 -5.14
C ASN A 167 -16.07 5.50 -6.30
N ARG A 168 -15.71 6.79 -6.13
CA ARG A 168 -15.09 7.60 -7.20
C ARG A 168 -13.75 7.05 -7.67
N TRP A 169 -12.99 6.42 -6.77
CA TRP A 169 -11.68 5.87 -7.07
C TRP A 169 -11.79 4.63 -7.96
N LEU A 170 -12.78 3.77 -7.68
CA LEU A 170 -13.10 2.61 -8.49
C LEU A 170 -13.72 2.99 -9.83
N VAL A 171 -14.60 4.00 -9.86
CA VAL A 171 -15.17 4.52 -11.13
C VAL A 171 -14.04 4.93 -12.07
N ARG A 172 -13.04 5.67 -11.56
CA ARG A 172 -11.89 6.06 -12.37
C ARG A 172 -11.04 4.87 -12.82
N ALA A 173 -10.81 3.89 -11.95
CA ALA A 173 -10.09 2.67 -12.31
C ALA A 173 -10.81 1.90 -13.42
N HIS A 174 -12.14 1.76 -13.31
CA HIS A 174 -12.97 1.07 -14.28
C HIS A 174 -12.92 1.73 -15.67
N GLU A 175 -12.96 3.07 -15.74
CA GLU A 175 -12.81 3.80 -17.01
C GLU A 175 -11.49 3.44 -17.72
N ILE A 176 -10.40 3.32 -16.98
CA ILE A 176 -9.08 2.95 -17.50
C ILE A 176 -9.08 1.49 -18.00
N MET A 177 -9.67 0.57 -17.23
CA MET A 177 -9.80 -0.84 -17.61
C MET A 177 -10.58 -1.01 -18.93
N VAL A 178 -11.74 -0.36 -19.05
CA VAL A 178 -12.59 -0.40 -20.25
C VAL A 178 -11.85 0.13 -21.47
N LYS A 179 -11.06 1.20 -21.31
CA LYS A 179 -10.23 1.74 -22.39
C LYS A 179 -9.20 0.70 -22.87
N ILE A 180 -8.53 0.01 -21.94
CA ILE A 180 -7.54 -1.02 -22.27
C ILE A 180 -8.20 -2.20 -23.01
N ASP A 181 -9.37 -2.66 -22.59
CA ASP A 181 -10.08 -3.75 -23.27
C ASP A 181 -10.53 -3.37 -24.68
N SER A 182 -10.95 -2.11 -24.88
CA SER A 182 -11.29 -1.58 -26.20
C SER A 182 -10.09 -1.63 -27.15
N GLU A 183 -8.92 -1.15 -26.69
CA GLU A 183 -7.67 -1.18 -27.47
C GLU A 183 -7.19 -2.61 -27.80
N ARG A 184 -7.44 -3.59 -26.91
CA ARG A 184 -7.14 -5.00 -27.19
C ARG A 184 -8.02 -5.56 -28.29
N THR A 185 -9.30 -5.24 -28.26
CA THR A 185 -10.28 -5.73 -29.24
C THR A 185 -9.97 -5.19 -30.64
N GLU A 186 -9.59 -3.91 -30.75
CA GLU A 186 -9.19 -3.29 -32.03
C GLU A 186 -7.94 -3.94 -32.64
N LYS A 187 -6.94 -4.28 -31.81
CA LYS A 187 -5.70 -4.94 -32.26
C LYS A 187 -5.87 -6.40 -32.66
N GLY A 188 -6.90 -7.09 -32.15
CA GLY A 188 -7.21 -8.47 -32.52
C GLY A 188 -7.91 -8.62 -33.88
N HIS A 189 -8.38 -7.52 -34.47
CA HIS A 189 -9.08 -7.49 -35.77
C HIS A 189 -8.24 -6.85 -36.90
N SER A 190 -6.97 -6.55 -36.65
CA SER A 190 -5.99 -6.04 -37.64
C SER A 190 -4.98 -7.12 -38.00
#